data_AF-A0A2J7PJS4-F1
#
_entry.id   AF-A0A2J7PJS4-F1
#
_cell.length_a   1.000
_cell.length_b   1.000
_cell.length_c   1.000
_cell.angle_alpha   90.00
_cell.angle_beta   90.00
_cell.angle_gamma   90.00
#
_symmetry.space_group_name_H-M   'P 1'
#
loop_
_entity.id
_entity.type
_entity.pdbx_description
1 polymer ?
#
loop_
_entity_poly.entity_id
_entity_poly.type
_entity_poly.pdbx_seq_one_letter_code
_entity_poly.pdbx_strand_id
1 'polypeptide(L)'
;MMRVGMTNPPYILEHLEEMAKILSHPRVYSFLHIPVQSGSDAVLGDMKREYSRADFQRVVDYLRGSVPGVTIATDIICGFPTETEEDFEDTMSLCEHYKFPSLFINQFYPRPGTLAARMPRLPAQEVKKRTKQLSEFFQSYHPYSHKLGEVQDVLVTEVSHDGKHYVGHNKFYEQVLLPKRAELLGKMVTVKIVSTSKHSMNGEPVLKDSPWSSPGLTTPPSLAETSGTHRIRIETAPSSHRLIPYTLLMLLLAILTRLVWLIL
;
A
#
# COMPACT_ATOMS: atom_id res chain seq x y z
N MET A 1 -8.60 -10.41 3.99
CA MET A 1 -7.97 -9.62 2.90
C MET A 1 -6.47 -9.52 3.17
N MET A 2 -5.65 -9.46 2.14
CA MET A 2 -4.19 -9.33 2.26
C MET A 2 -3.80 -7.85 2.35
N ARG A 3 -2.90 -7.51 3.28
CA ARG A 3 -2.30 -6.18 3.40
C ARG A 3 -0.89 -6.23 2.81
N VAL A 4 -0.58 -5.30 1.91
CA VAL A 4 0.81 -5.07 1.49
C VAL A 4 1.57 -4.41 2.63
N GLY A 5 2.77 -4.90 2.92
CA GLY A 5 3.63 -4.35 3.96
C GLY A 5 4.13 -2.93 3.64
N MET A 6 4.91 -2.38 4.57
CA MET A 6 5.58 -1.09 4.35
C MET A 6 6.65 -1.22 3.27
N THR A 7 6.81 -0.19 2.44
CA THR A 7 7.83 -0.14 1.39
C THR A 7 8.30 1.30 1.13
N ASN A 8 9.55 1.48 0.75
CA ASN A 8 10.15 2.80 0.48
C ASN A 8 9.93 3.21 -0.99
N PRO A 9 9.88 4.53 -1.31
CA PRO A 9 9.64 5.02 -2.66
C PRO A 9 10.49 4.38 -3.78
N PRO A 10 11.82 4.18 -3.65
CA PRO A 10 12.66 3.65 -4.73
C PRO A 10 12.19 2.29 -5.27
N TYR A 11 11.68 1.41 -4.38
CA TYR A 11 11.27 0.06 -4.75
C TYR A 11 9.90 0.00 -5.44
N ILE A 12 9.17 1.11 -5.46
CA ILE A 12 7.80 1.19 -5.98
C ILE A 12 7.74 2.04 -7.24
N LEU A 13 8.60 3.06 -7.36
CA LEU A 13 8.63 4.01 -8.47
C LEU A 13 8.65 3.33 -9.85
N GLU A 14 9.45 2.28 -9.99
CA GLU A 14 9.59 1.51 -11.24
C GLU A 14 8.44 0.53 -11.49
N HIS A 15 7.59 0.29 -10.49
CA HIS A 15 6.52 -0.72 -10.49
C HIS A 15 5.17 -0.13 -10.09
N LEU A 16 4.95 1.16 -10.36
CA LEU A 16 3.76 1.89 -9.94
C LEU A 16 2.47 1.31 -10.54
N GLU A 17 2.51 0.91 -11.81
CA GLU A 17 1.34 0.35 -12.50
C GLU A 17 0.94 -1.01 -11.90
N GLU A 18 1.93 -1.87 -11.67
CA GLU A 18 1.78 -3.18 -11.05
C GLU A 18 1.28 -3.05 -9.61
N MET A 19 1.85 -2.11 -8.85
CA MET A 19 1.40 -1.81 -7.50
C MET A 19 -0.05 -1.32 -7.50
N ALA A 20 -0.44 -0.44 -8.43
CA ALA A 20 -1.83 0.01 -8.56
C ALA A 20 -2.79 -1.15 -8.88
N LYS A 21 -2.40 -2.08 -9.77
CA LYS A 21 -3.16 -3.31 -10.06
C LYS A 21 -3.31 -4.18 -8.82
N ILE A 22 -2.23 -4.37 -8.04
CA ILE A 22 -2.24 -5.15 -6.79
C ILE A 22 -3.17 -4.51 -5.77
N LEU A 23 -3.07 -3.20 -5.53
CA LEU A 23 -3.88 -2.48 -4.54
C LEU A 23 -5.35 -2.39 -4.96
N SER A 24 -5.66 -2.46 -6.26
CA SER A 24 -7.03 -2.52 -6.78
C SER A 24 -7.66 -3.91 -6.65
N HIS A 25 -6.84 -4.97 -6.52
CA HIS A 25 -7.33 -6.35 -6.49
C HIS A 25 -8.34 -6.57 -5.34
N PRO A 26 -9.52 -7.20 -5.55
CA PRO A 26 -10.58 -7.32 -4.54
C PRO A 26 -10.14 -7.91 -3.20
N ARG A 27 -9.22 -8.89 -3.23
CA ARG A 27 -8.66 -9.57 -2.04
C ARG A 27 -7.54 -8.81 -1.31
N VAL A 28 -7.08 -7.67 -1.82
CA VAL A 28 -5.98 -6.86 -1.27
C VAL A 28 -6.55 -5.56 -0.70
N TYR A 29 -6.04 -5.05 0.40
CA TYR A 29 -6.43 -3.72 0.87
C TYR A 29 -5.87 -2.64 -0.05
N SER A 30 -6.68 -1.64 -0.39
CA SER A 30 -6.26 -0.41 -1.07
C SER A 30 -5.61 0.53 -0.05
N PHE A 31 -4.51 0.07 0.51
CA PHE A 31 -3.74 0.75 1.53
C PHE A 31 -2.26 0.50 1.28
N LEU A 32 -1.44 1.54 1.40
CA LEU A 32 0.01 1.39 1.36
C LEU A 32 0.68 2.30 2.38
N HIS A 33 1.68 1.75 3.07
CA HIS A 33 2.49 2.49 4.03
C HIS A 33 3.83 2.83 3.38
N ILE A 34 4.03 4.11 3.08
CA ILE A 34 5.20 4.65 2.37
C ILE A 34 5.83 5.73 3.25
N PRO A 35 6.93 5.44 3.96
CA PRO A 35 7.50 6.40 4.88
C PRO A 35 8.35 7.44 4.14
N VAL A 36 7.89 8.70 4.11
CA VAL A 36 8.69 9.80 3.55
C VAL A 36 9.82 10.22 4.49
N GLN A 37 9.58 10.21 5.80
CA GLN A 37 10.48 10.63 6.90
C GLN A 37 10.71 12.14 7.03
N SER A 38 10.92 12.87 5.93
CA SER A 38 11.02 14.33 5.92
C SER A 38 10.51 14.88 4.59
N GLY A 39 10.01 16.11 4.58
CA GLY A 39 9.66 16.82 3.35
C GLY A 39 10.82 17.55 2.69
N SER A 40 12.00 17.61 3.32
CA SER A 40 13.19 18.28 2.79
C SER A 40 14.16 17.31 2.13
N ASP A 41 14.56 17.60 0.89
CA ASP A 41 15.56 16.82 0.16
C ASP A 41 16.94 16.87 0.82
N ALA A 42 17.29 17.98 1.49
CA ALA A 42 18.55 18.09 2.23
C ALA A 42 18.58 17.11 3.41
N VAL A 43 17.52 17.09 4.22
CA VAL A 43 17.38 16.17 5.35
C VAL A 43 17.28 14.72 4.87
N LEU A 44 16.54 14.44 3.79
CA LEU A 44 16.46 13.10 3.18
C LEU A 44 17.84 12.61 2.72
N GLY A 45 18.63 13.48 2.09
CA GLY A 45 20.01 13.20 1.69
C GLY A 45 20.93 12.87 2.88
N ASP A 46 20.80 13.61 3.98
CA ASP A 46 21.57 13.35 5.21
C ASP A 46 21.13 12.07 5.92
N MET A 47 19.85 11.72 5.81
CA MET A 47 19.30 10.41 6.22
C MET A 47 19.73 9.25 5.31
N LYS A 48 20.48 9.52 4.24
CA LYS A 48 20.88 8.53 3.22
C LYS A 48 19.69 7.88 2.52
N ARG A 49 18.63 8.66 2.26
CA ARG A 49 17.52 8.22 1.43
C ARG A 49 17.89 8.36 -0.05
N GLU A 50 17.56 7.34 -0.83
CA GLU A 50 17.80 7.28 -2.27
C GLU A 50 16.59 7.80 -3.07
N TYR A 51 15.85 8.75 -2.49
CA TYR A 51 14.66 9.36 -3.09
C TYR A 51 14.49 10.78 -2.59
N SER A 52 13.84 11.60 -3.40
CA SER A 52 13.45 12.97 -3.09
C SER A 52 12.00 13.08 -2.62
N ARG A 53 11.63 14.27 -2.14
CA ARG A 53 10.25 14.71 -1.93
C ARG A 53 9.44 14.52 -3.21
N ALA A 54 9.99 14.93 -4.36
CA ALA A 54 9.31 14.82 -5.65
C ALA A 54 9.03 13.36 -6.05
N ASP A 55 9.96 12.46 -5.75
CA ASP A 55 9.76 11.01 -5.98
C ASP A 55 8.64 10.46 -5.12
N PHE A 56 8.61 10.82 -3.82
CA PHE A 56 7.51 10.45 -2.94
C PHE A 56 6.17 11.01 -3.43
N GLN A 57 6.13 12.27 -3.85
CA GLN A 57 4.93 12.89 -4.41
C GLN A 57 4.44 12.15 -5.64
N ARG A 58 5.35 11.80 -6.56
CA ARG A 58 5.03 11.00 -7.76
C ARG A 58 4.39 9.67 -7.41
N VAL A 59 4.89 8.97 -6.38
CA VAL A 59 4.29 7.71 -5.92
C VAL A 59 2.87 7.97 -5.39
N VAL A 60 2.69 8.94 -4.51
CA VAL A 60 1.40 9.24 -3.88
C VAL A 60 0.36 9.67 -4.91
N ASP A 61 0.73 10.59 -5.80
CA ASP A 61 -0.17 11.15 -6.82
C ASP A 61 -0.59 10.08 -7.82
N TYR A 62 0.36 9.25 -8.28
CA TYR A 62 0.05 8.15 -9.19
C TYR A 62 -0.92 7.15 -8.55
N LEU A 63 -0.66 6.74 -7.31
CA LEU A 63 -1.52 5.78 -6.62
C LEU A 63 -2.90 6.35 -6.34
N ARG A 64 -3.01 7.61 -5.92
CA ARG A 64 -4.31 8.28 -5.71
C ARG A 64 -5.11 8.42 -7.00
N GLY A 65 -4.44 8.66 -8.13
CA GLY A 65 -5.08 8.73 -9.45
C GLY A 65 -5.50 7.36 -10.00
N SER A 66 -4.73 6.31 -9.70
CA SER A 66 -4.92 4.98 -10.30
C SER A 66 -5.74 4.01 -9.43
N VAL A 67 -5.80 4.25 -8.12
CA VAL A 67 -6.49 3.39 -7.15
C VAL A 67 -7.46 4.26 -6.34
N PRO A 68 -8.72 4.39 -6.79
CA PRO A 68 -9.72 5.24 -6.14
C PRO A 68 -9.87 4.91 -4.65
N GLY A 69 -9.74 5.92 -3.80
CA GLY A 69 -9.88 5.80 -2.35
C GLY A 69 -8.67 5.21 -1.61
N VAL A 70 -7.54 4.96 -2.28
CA VAL A 70 -6.35 4.40 -1.62
C VAL A 70 -5.93 5.21 -0.40
N THR A 71 -5.70 4.52 0.71
CA THR A 71 -5.15 5.14 1.93
C THR A 71 -3.64 5.05 1.91
N ILE A 72 -2.98 6.19 2.00
CA ILE A 72 -1.53 6.26 2.18
C ILE A 72 -1.23 6.61 3.63
N ALA A 73 -0.44 5.76 4.29
CA ALA A 73 0.17 6.05 5.57
C ALA A 73 1.64 6.43 5.37
N THR A 74 2.15 7.36 6.19
CA THR A 74 3.56 7.78 6.14
C THR A 74 4.10 8.07 7.54
N ASP A 75 5.42 8.05 7.67
CA ASP A 75 6.17 8.44 8.85
C ASP A 75 6.89 9.76 8.61
N ILE A 76 6.99 10.57 9.66
CA ILE A 76 7.82 11.77 9.74
C ILE A 76 8.71 11.67 10.97
N ILE A 77 9.98 12.03 10.80
CA ILE A 77 10.96 12.18 11.88
C ILE A 77 11.25 13.67 12.04
N CYS A 78 10.76 14.27 13.12
CA CYS A 78 11.08 15.65 13.47
C CYS A 78 12.41 15.71 14.24
N GLY A 79 13.19 16.75 14.00
CA GLY A 79 14.39 17.04 14.77
C GLY A 79 15.61 16.22 14.38
N PHE A 80 15.70 15.81 13.11
CA PHE A 80 16.93 15.22 12.60
C PHE A 80 18.11 16.20 12.77
N PRO A 81 19.35 15.75 13.07
CA PRO A 81 20.46 16.63 13.46
C PRO A 81 20.73 17.83 12.54
N THR A 82 20.48 17.70 11.23
CA THR A 82 20.72 18.76 10.23
C THR A 82 19.47 19.56 9.87
N GLU A 83 18.30 19.23 10.45
CA GLU A 83 17.02 19.86 10.11
C GLU A 83 16.97 21.34 10.53
N THR A 84 16.90 22.22 9.53
CA THR A 84 16.68 23.66 9.71
C THR A 84 15.19 23.99 9.85
N GLU A 85 14.85 25.26 10.08
CA GLU A 85 13.44 25.67 10.10
C GLU A 85 12.79 25.56 8.71
N GLU A 86 13.54 25.90 7.64
CA GLU A 86 13.08 25.76 6.25
C GLU A 86 12.77 24.30 5.92
N ASP A 87 13.62 23.36 6.36
CA ASP A 87 13.41 21.93 6.15
C ASP A 87 12.14 21.41 6.86
N PHE A 88 11.84 21.99 8.03
CA PHE A 88 10.64 21.67 8.77
C PHE A 88 9.39 22.24 8.09
N GLU A 89 9.46 23.47 7.56
CA GLU A 89 8.36 24.06 6.76
C GLU A 89 8.10 23.28 5.47
N ASP A 90 9.14 22.72 4.84
CA ASP A 90 8.98 21.78 3.72
C ASP A 90 8.21 20.52 4.13
N THR A 91 8.49 20.01 5.32
CA THR A 91 7.77 18.87 5.89
C THR A 91 6.31 19.21 6.20
N MET A 92 6.05 20.39 6.77
CA MET A 92 4.70 20.89 7.03
C MET A 92 3.90 21.05 5.73
N SER A 93 4.46 21.72 4.73
CA SER A 93 3.79 21.95 3.44
C SER A 93 3.45 20.64 2.71
N LEU A 94 4.30 19.62 2.80
CA LEU A 94 3.99 18.28 2.28
C LEU A 94 2.79 17.65 2.99
N CYS A 95 2.74 17.74 4.32
CA CYS A 95 1.65 17.21 5.12
C CYS A 95 0.34 17.99 4.90
N GLU A 96 0.41 19.31 4.73
CA GLU A 96 -0.69 20.19 4.38
C GLU A 96 -1.30 19.87 3.02
N HIS A 97 -0.44 19.61 2.03
CA HIS A 97 -0.87 19.26 0.68
C HIS A 97 -1.66 17.95 0.66
N TYR A 98 -1.17 16.91 1.33
CA TYR A 98 -1.76 15.57 1.24
C TYR A 98 -2.82 15.24 2.28
N LYS A 99 -2.81 15.90 3.44
CA LYS A 99 -3.69 15.64 4.59
C LYS A 99 -3.87 14.13 4.86
N PHE A 100 -2.76 13.43 5.08
CA PHE A 100 -2.73 11.98 5.25
C PHE A 100 -3.72 11.47 6.32
N PRO A 101 -4.52 10.41 6.05
CA PRO A 101 -5.37 9.82 7.07
C PRO A 101 -4.59 9.18 8.24
N SER A 102 -3.39 8.68 7.95
CA SER A 102 -2.49 8.03 8.91
C SER A 102 -1.08 8.63 8.80
N LEU A 103 -0.67 9.35 9.84
CA LEU A 103 0.62 10.03 9.92
C LEU A 103 1.30 9.66 11.23
N PHE A 104 2.45 9.00 11.14
CA PHE A 104 3.27 8.64 12.30
C PHE A 104 4.33 9.70 12.53
N ILE A 105 4.18 10.48 13.59
CA ILE A 105 5.10 11.58 13.92
C ILE A 105 6.02 11.10 15.04
N ASN A 106 7.31 10.97 14.75
CA ASN A 106 8.32 10.54 15.69
C ASN A 106 9.40 11.62 15.86
N GLN A 107 10.03 11.66 17.03
CA GLN A 107 11.23 12.46 17.22
C GLN A 107 12.46 11.67 16.80
N PHE A 108 13.48 12.34 16.26
CA PHE A 108 14.75 11.71 15.99
C PHE A 108 15.34 11.10 17.27
N TYR A 109 15.65 9.80 17.18
CA TYR A 109 16.33 9.06 18.24
C TYR A 109 17.64 8.47 17.69
N PRO A 110 18.81 8.85 18.24
CA PRO A 110 20.08 8.36 17.75
C PRO A 110 20.21 6.86 18.03
N ARG A 111 20.39 6.07 16.97
CA ARG A 111 20.61 4.62 17.09
C ARG A 111 22.12 4.34 17.19
N PRO A 112 22.58 3.60 18.22
CA PRO A 112 23.99 3.24 18.36
C PRO A 112 24.55 2.64 17.05
N GLY A 113 25.75 3.06 16.66
CA GLY A 113 26.44 2.58 15.45
C GLY A 113 26.10 3.34 14.16
N THR A 114 25.13 4.25 14.15
CA THR A 114 24.81 5.06 12.96
C THR A 114 25.66 6.33 12.87
N LEU A 115 25.83 6.88 11.65
CA LEU A 115 26.47 8.19 11.46
C LEU A 115 25.68 9.30 12.15
N ALA A 116 24.35 9.25 12.06
CA ALA A 116 23.45 10.21 12.69
C ALA A 116 23.59 10.25 14.23
N ALA A 117 23.97 9.14 14.87
CA ALA A 117 24.19 9.12 16.32
C ALA A 117 25.42 9.94 16.77
N ARG A 118 26.34 10.25 15.86
CA ARG A 118 27.54 11.06 16.14
C ARG A 118 27.34 12.54 15.81
N MET A 119 26.22 12.91 15.19
CA MET A 119 25.93 14.29 14.81
C MET A 119 25.50 15.12 16.02
N PRO A 120 25.84 16.42 16.08
CA PRO A 120 25.31 17.33 17.08
C PRO A 120 23.78 17.38 17.02
N ARG A 121 23.11 17.16 18.16
CA ARG A 121 21.65 17.15 18.20
C ARG A 121 21.10 18.56 18.18
N LEU A 122 19.93 18.73 17.55
CA LEU A 122 19.12 19.92 17.74
C LEU A 122 18.72 20.08 19.22
N PRO A 123 18.56 21.33 19.69
CA PRO A 123 18.06 21.59 21.03
C PRO A 123 16.72 20.89 21.26
N ALA A 124 16.57 20.25 22.42
CA ALA A 124 15.36 19.48 22.74
C ALA A 124 14.07 20.31 22.70
N GLN A 125 14.16 21.63 22.95
CA GLN A 125 13.01 22.53 22.84
C GLN A 125 12.55 22.71 21.39
N GLU A 126 13.48 22.83 20.43
CA GLU A 126 13.15 22.92 19.00
C GLU A 126 12.49 21.63 18.50
N VAL A 127 13.05 20.47 18.85
CA VAL A 127 12.46 19.17 18.48
C VAL A 127 11.03 19.03 19.03
N LYS A 128 10.81 19.44 20.29
CA LYS A 128 9.48 19.45 20.91
C LYS A 128 8.53 20.42 20.24
N LYS A 129 8.97 21.64 19.93
CA LYS A 129 8.19 22.67 19.21
C LYS A 129 7.70 22.12 17.86
N ARG A 130 8.61 21.60 17.03
CA ARG A 130 8.30 21.03 15.71
C ARG A 130 7.35 19.83 15.78
N THR A 131 7.63 18.89 16.68
CA THR A 131 6.75 17.72 16.88
C THR A 131 5.34 18.14 17.29
N LYS A 132 5.24 19.13 18.19
CA LYS A 132 3.96 19.67 18.64
C LYS A 132 3.21 20.36 17.51
N GLN A 133 3.87 21.23 16.75
CA GLN A 133 3.27 21.92 15.60
C GLN A 133 2.71 20.93 14.57
N LEU A 134 3.50 19.92 14.17
CA LEU A 134 3.04 18.92 13.20
C LEU A 134 1.90 18.06 13.77
N SER A 135 1.94 17.75 15.06
CA SER A 135 0.86 17.01 15.73
C SER A 135 -0.44 17.83 15.80
N GLU A 136 -0.35 19.12 16.13
CA GLU A 136 -1.50 20.03 16.15
C GLU A 136 -2.10 20.19 14.75
N PHE A 137 -1.25 20.35 13.73
CA PHE A 137 -1.70 20.34 12.34
C PHE A 137 -2.39 19.01 11.99
N PHE A 138 -1.79 17.87 12.34
CA PHE A 138 -2.42 16.57 12.09
C PHE A 138 -3.79 16.49 12.75
N GLN A 139 -3.93 16.92 14.00
CA GLN A 139 -5.21 16.91 14.71
C GLN A 139 -6.25 17.92 14.17
N SER A 140 -5.82 18.92 13.40
CA SER A 140 -6.72 19.96 12.88
C SER A 140 -7.70 19.51 11.80
N TYR A 141 -7.45 18.36 11.14
CA TYR A 141 -8.31 17.87 10.06
C TYR A 141 -8.85 16.46 10.31
N HIS A 142 -10.03 16.21 9.74
CA HIS A 142 -10.79 14.96 9.88
C HIS A 142 -10.82 14.20 8.54
N PRO A 143 -10.02 13.12 8.39
CA PRO A 143 -9.87 12.46 7.09
C PRO A 143 -11.12 11.69 6.65
N TYR A 144 -11.97 11.26 7.59
CA TYR A 144 -13.06 10.33 7.33
C TYR A 144 -14.45 10.99 7.22
N SER A 145 -14.57 12.30 7.41
CA SER A 145 -15.89 12.97 7.49
C SER A 145 -16.78 12.74 6.27
N HIS A 146 -16.17 12.55 5.09
CA HIS A 146 -16.89 12.27 3.85
C HIS A 146 -17.55 10.89 3.82
N LYS A 147 -17.15 9.96 4.70
CA LYS A 147 -17.68 8.59 4.78
C LYS A 147 -18.91 8.45 5.66
N LEU A 148 -19.32 9.54 6.34
CA LEU A 148 -20.47 9.51 7.23
C LEU A 148 -21.75 9.12 6.45
N GLY A 149 -22.45 8.11 6.93
CA GLY A 149 -23.66 7.59 6.30
C GLY A 149 -23.44 6.57 5.19
N GLU A 150 -22.20 6.36 4.73
CA GLU A 150 -21.88 5.32 3.75
C GLU A 150 -22.12 3.91 4.31
N VAL A 151 -22.41 2.98 3.41
CA VAL A 151 -22.49 1.55 3.72
C VAL A 151 -21.26 0.86 3.15
N GLN A 152 -20.50 0.18 4.00
CA GLN A 152 -19.20 -0.41 3.65
C GLN A 152 -19.09 -1.83 4.21
N ASP A 153 -18.34 -2.69 3.54
CA ASP A 153 -17.98 -4.01 4.05
C ASP A 153 -16.68 -3.93 4.87
N VAL A 154 -16.69 -4.53 6.06
CA VAL A 154 -15.55 -4.55 6.98
C VAL A 154 -15.20 -5.97 7.41
N LEU A 155 -13.91 -6.30 7.43
CA LEU A 155 -13.42 -7.55 8.01
C LEU A 155 -13.15 -7.34 9.49
N VAL A 156 -13.89 -8.02 10.36
CA VAL A 156 -13.74 -7.90 11.82
C VAL A 156 -12.66 -8.85 12.31
N THR A 157 -11.58 -8.34 12.89
CA THR A 157 -10.39 -9.14 13.24
C THR A 157 -10.04 -9.12 14.72
N GLU A 158 -10.32 -8.03 15.42
CA GLU A 158 -9.71 -7.75 16.72
C GLU A 158 -10.71 -7.20 17.73
N VAL A 159 -10.39 -7.36 19.02
CA VAL A 159 -11.07 -6.65 20.12
C VAL A 159 -10.40 -5.30 20.30
N SER A 160 -11.18 -4.23 20.41
CA SER A 160 -10.64 -2.89 20.67
C SER A 160 -9.98 -2.80 22.05
N HIS A 161 -9.12 -1.79 22.22
CA HIS A 161 -8.42 -1.55 23.49
C HIS A 161 -9.37 -1.33 24.69
N ASP A 162 -10.54 -0.72 24.46
CA ASP A 162 -11.55 -0.51 25.51
C ASP A 162 -12.28 -1.80 25.94
N GLY A 163 -12.08 -2.91 25.23
CA GLY A 163 -12.73 -4.20 25.45
C GLY A 163 -14.23 -4.25 25.12
N LYS A 164 -14.82 -3.13 24.69
CA LYS A 164 -16.27 -2.95 24.47
C LYS A 164 -16.68 -3.06 23.01
N HIS A 165 -15.75 -2.85 22.08
CA HIS A 165 -15.99 -2.90 20.64
C HIS A 165 -15.16 -4.01 19.98
N TYR A 166 -15.52 -4.33 18.74
CA TYR A 166 -14.60 -4.98 17.81
C TYR A 166 -14.02 -3.95 16.85
N VAL A 167 -12.82 -4.24 16.35
CA VAL A 167 -12.17 -3.49 15.28
C VAL A 167 -12.32 -4.29 14.00
N GLY A 168 -12.95 -3.68 13.00
CA GLY A 168 -12.95 -4.14 11.62
C GLY A 168 -12.19 -3.20 10.71
N HIS A 169 -11.78 -3.71 9.55
CA HIS A 169 -11.10 -2.93 8.52
C HIS A 169 -11.89 -2.99 7.21
N ASN A 170 -12.16 -1.83 6.62
CA ASN A 170 -12.76 -1.76 5.28
C ASN A 170 -11.71 -2.01 4.19
N LYS A 171 -12.11 -1.90 2.92
CA LYS A 171 -11.23 -2.05 1.74
C LYS A 171 -9.96 -1.19 1.80
N PHE A 172 -10.01 -0.02 2.42
CA PHE A 172 -8.91 0.96 2.51
C PHE A 172 -8.08 0.79 3.78
N TYR A 173 -8.28 -0.32 4.49
CA TYR A 173 -7.65 -0.65 5.77
C TYR A 173 -7.99 0.35 6.91
N GLU A 174 -9.01 1.18 6.73
CA GLU A 174 -9.47 2.13 7.73
C GLU A 174 -10.21 1.39 8.85
N GLN A 175 -9.97 1.81 10.09
CA GLN A 175 -10.58 1.18 11.26
C GLN A 175 -12.05 1.58 11.40
N VAL A 176 -12.90 0.59 11.56
CA VAL A 176 -14.31 0.74 11.91
C VAL A 176 -14.57 -0.01 13.21
N LEU A 177 -15.05 0.69 14.22
CA LEU A 177 -15.46 0.12 15.49
C LEU A 177 -16.91 -0.37 15.39
N LEU A 178 -17.14 -1.61 15.82
CA LEU A 178 -18.45 -2.27 15.81
C LEU A 178 -18.86 -2.66 17.23
N PRO A 179 -20.15 -2.74 17.53
CA PRO A 179 -20.63 -3.31 18.79
C PRO A 179 -20.11 -4.75 18.95
N LYS A 180 -19.66 -5.09 20.16
CA LYS A 180 -19.11 -6.41 20.45
C LYS A 180 -20.21 -7.47 20.54
N ARG A 181 -20.50 -8.11 19.41
CA ARG A 181 -21.40 -9.28 19.31
C ARG A 181 -20.63 -10.50 18.81
N ALA A 182 -20.63 -11.58 19.59
CA ALA A 182 -19.72 -12.72 19.40
C ALA A 182 -19.76 -13.31 17.97
N GLU A 183 -20.89 -13.18 17.29
CA GLU A 183 -21.10 -13.64 15.93
C GLU A 183 -20.35 -12.85 14.84
N LEU A 184 -19.72 -11.71 15.16
CA LEU A 184 -19.07 -10.83 14.17
C LEU A 184 -17.58 -11.13 13.98
N LEU A 185 -16.89 -11.63 15.01
CA LEU A 185 -15.44 -11.81 14.98
C LEU A 185 -15.04 -12.81 13.87
N GLY A 186 -14.08 -12.41 13.04
CA GLY A 186 -13.59 -13.21 11.90
C GLY A 186 -14.48 -13.16 10.65
N LYS A 187 -15.53 -12.34 10.62
CA LYS A 187 -16.47 -12.25 9.48
C LYS A 187 -16.34 -10.94 8.72
N MET A 188 -16.75 -10.99 7.45
CA MET A 188 -17.09 -9.80 6.67
C MET A 188 -18.49 -9.32 7.06
N VAL A 189 -18.57 -8.06 7.45
CA VAL A 189 -19.77 -7.43 7.99
C VAL A 189 -20.05 -6.16 7.19
N THR A 190 -21.23 -6.05 6.59
CA THR A 190 -21.72 -4.80 6.01
C THR A 190 -22.21 -3.87 7.11
N VAL A 191 -21.64 -2.68 7.21
CA VAL A 191 -21.94 -1.68 8.23
C VAL A 191 -22.34 -0.36 7.61
N LYS A 192 -23.19 0.39 8.29
CA LYS A 192 -23.42 1.82 8.02
C LYS A 192 -22.54 2.65 8.94
N ILE A 193 -21.78 3.58 8.39
CA ILE A 193 -20.95 4.49 9.18
C ILE A 193 -21.82 5.54 9.86
N VAL A 194 -21.85 5.54 11.19
CA VAL A 194 -22.73 6.40 12.01
C VAL A 194 -22.00 7.57 12.64
N SER A 195 -20.69 7.46 12.84
CA SER A 195 -19.85 8.60 13.25
C SER A 195 -18.40 8.37 12.84
N THR A 196 -17.65 9.46 12.78
CA THR A 196 -16.25 9.47 12.34
C THR A 196 -15.41 10.21 13.37
N SER A 197 -14.23 9.67 13.69
CA SER A 197 -13.25 10.31 14.56
C SER A 197 -11.96 10.61 13.78
N LYS A 198 -10.91 11.06 14.48
CA LYS A 198 -9.59 11.28 13.86
C LYS A 198 -8.96 9.99 13.33
N HIS A 199 -9.10 8.89 14.07
CA HIS A 199 -8.33 7.66 13.83
C HIS A 199 -9.18 6.47 13.38
N SER A 200 -10.49 6.54 13.60
CA SER A 200 -11.42 5.45 13.26
C SER A 200 -12.82 5.98 12.95
N MET A 201 -13.67 5.12 12.44
CA MET A 201 -15.10 5.34 12.29
C MET A 201 -15.86 4.41 13.23
N ASN A 202 -17.13 4.73 13.53
CA ASN A 202 -18.05 3.81 14.19
C ASN A 202 -19.07 3.32 13.17
N GLY A 203 -19.27 2.01 13.12
CA GLY A 203 -20.17 1.35 12.19
C GLY A 203 -21.23 0.53 12.91
N GLU A 204 -22.47 0.65 12.44
CA GLU A 204 -23.56 -0.21 12.88
C GLU A 204 -23.83 -1.31 11.84
N PRO A 205 -23.87 -2.59 12.23
CA PRO A 205 -24.17 -3.69 11.31
C PRO A 205 -25.54 -3.48 10.65
N VAL A 206 -25.59 -3.51 9.32
CA VAL A 206 -26.84 -3.48 8.56
C VAL A 206 -27.41 -4.88 8.54
N LEU A 207 -28.50 -5.12 9.28
CA LEU A 207 -29.24 -6.37 9.22
C LEU A 207 -29.97 -6.45 7.87
N LYS A 208 -29.30 -6.99 6.85
CA LYS A 208 -29.98 -7.59 5.69
C LYS A 208 -30.14 -9.08 5.95
N ASP A 209 -31.10 -9.72 5.31
CA ASP A 209 -31.39 -11.17 5.37
C ASP A 209 -30.25 -12.08 4.85
N SER A 210 -29.00 -11.60 4.85
CA SER A 210 -27.81 -12.31 4.41
C SER A 210 -26.93 -12.62 5.62
N PRO A 211 -26.58 -13.90 5.88
CA PRO A 211 -25.68 -14.24 6.96
C PRO A 211 -24.29 -13.67 6.64
N TRP A 212 -23.74 -12.91 7.60
CA TRP A 212 -22.36 -12.43 7.60
C TRP A 212 -21.42 -13.53 7.09
N SER A 213 -20.69 -13.27 6.01
CA SER A 213 -19.84 -14.29 5.41
C SER A 213 -18.50 -14.36 6.12
N SER A 214 -18.11 -15.54 6.60
CA SER A 214 -16.70 -15.79 6.90
C SER A 214 -15.91 -15.73 5.59
N PRO A 215 -14.73 -15.09 5.54
CA PRO A 215 -13.81 -15.26 4.42
C PRO A 215 -13.36 -16.72 4.41
N GLY A 216 -14.12 -17.58 3.75
CA GLY A 216 -13.85 -19.01 3.69
C GLY A 216 -12.57 -19.27 2.91
N LEU A 217 -11.91 -20.37 3.23
CA LEU A 217 -11.00 -21.01 2.28
C LEU A 217 -11.85 -21.36 1.05
N THR A 218 -11.65 -20.64 -0.05
CA THR A 218 -12.20 -21.07 -1.34
C THR A 218 -11.78 -22.52 -1.56
N THR A 219 -12.70 -23.36 -2.06
CA THR A 219 -12.34 -24.69 -2.54
C THR A 219 -11.14 -24.52 -3.48
N PRO A 220 -10.03 -25.26 -3.28
CA PRO A 220 -8.89 -25.14 -4.17
C PRO A 220 -9.38 -25.35 -5.61
N PRO A 221 -8.96 -24.50 -6.55
CA PRO A 221 -9.27 -24.75 -7.95
C PRO A 221 -8.79 -26.16 -8.33
N SER A 222 -9.35 -26.73 -9.41
CA SER A 222 -8.78 -27.95 -9.98
C SER A 222 -7.28 -27.74 -10.25
N LEU A 223 -6.47 -28.81 -10.23
CA LEU A 223 -4.99 -28.75 -10.41
C LEU A 223 -4.51 -27.93 -11.63
N ALA A 224 -5.39 -27.64 -12.59
CA ALA A 224 -5.11 -26.84 -13.78
C ALA A 224 -5.50 -25.35 -13.67
N GLU A 225 -6.02 -24.90 -12.53
CA GLU A 225 -6.49 -23.52 -12.32
C GLU A 225 -5.74 -22.85 -11.17
N THR A 226 -5.30 -21.62 -11.37
CA THR A 226 -4.68 -20.80 -10.32
C THR A 226 -5.63 -19.67 -9.95
N SER A 227 -5.84 -19.45 -8.64
CA SER A 227 -6.75 -18.39 -8.18
C SER A 227 -6.23 -17.01 -8.60
N GLY A 228 -7.03 -16.23 -9.32
CA GLY A 228 -6.71 -14.83 -9.67
C GLY A 228 -6.29 -14.59 -11.12
N THR A 229 -6.22 -15.60 -11.97
CA THR A 229 -6.15 -15.39 -13.42
C THR A 229 -7.57 -15.34 -13.98
N HIS A 230 -8.05 -14.17 -14.41
CA HIS A 230 -9.05 -14.20 -15.47
C HIS A 230 -8.38 -14.94 -16.63
N ARG A 231 -8.99 -16.02 -17.13
CA ARG A 231 -8.54 -16.65 -18.37
C ARG A 231 -8.59 -15.56 -19.44
N ILE A 232 -7.46 -14.90 -19.70
CA ILE A 232 -7.21 -14.33 -21.00
C ILE A 232 -7.17 -15.56 -21.89
N ARG A 233 -8.31 -15.87 -22.50
CA ARG A 233 -8.36 -16.81 -23.60
C ARG A 233 -7.59 -16.12 -24.71
N ILE A 234 -6.28 -16.33 -24.72
CA ILE A 234 -5.48 -16.10 -25.91
C ILE A 234 -6.09 -17.11 -26.89
N GLU A 235 -7.01 -16.64 -27.73
CA GLU A 235 -7.29 -17.32 -28.97
C GLU A 235 -5.95 -17.39 -29.68
N THR A 236 -5.29 -18.53 -29.53
CA THR A 236 -4.17 -18.87 -30.37
C THR A 236 -4.76 -18.93 -31.77
N ALA A 237 -4.60 -17.85 -32.53
CA ALA A 237 -4.80 -17.89 -33.96
C ALA A 237 -4.06 -19.15 -34.46
N PRO A 238 -4.70 -20.00 -35.27
CA PRO A 238 -4.09 -21.25 -35.69
C PRO A 238 -2.76 -20.90 -36.33
N SER A 239 -1.67 -21.25 -35.63
CA SER A 239 -0.35 -21.01 -36.17
C SER A 239 -0.23 -21.89 -37.39
N SER A 240 -0.17 -21.26 -38.56
CA SER A 240 0.03 -21.94 -39.82
C SER A 240 1.45 -22.49 -39.80
N HIS A 241 1.63 -23.66 -39.19
CA HIS A 241 2.90 -24.38 -39.13
C HIS A 241 3.31 -24.81 -40.54
N ARG A 242 3.92 -23.89 -41.30
CA ARG A 242 4.73 -24.21 -42.48
C ARG A 242 6.19 -24.53 -42.10
N LEU A 243 6.55 -24.54 -40.81
CA LEU A 243 7.94 -24.75 -40.35
C LEU A 243 8.39 -26.23 -40.38
N ILE A 244 7.47 -27.19 -40.16
CA ILE A 244 7.77 -28.63 -40.17
C ILE A 244 8.27 -29.14 -41.55
N PRO A 245 7.71 -28.73 -42.70
CA PRO A 245 8.25 -29.19 -43.99
C PRO A 245 9.64 -28.61 -44.31
N TYR A 246 9.96 -27.38 -43.87
CA TYR A 246 11.27 -26.78 -44.14
C TYR A 246 12.40 -27.40 -43.32
N THR A 247 12.14 -27.79 -42.07
CA THR A 247 13.16 -28.46 -41.25
C THR A 247 13.50 -29.85 -41.80
N LEU A 248 12.50 -30.61 -42.26
CA LEU A 248 12.72 -31.90 -42.91
C LEU A 248 13.46 -31.74 -44.25
N LEU A 249 13.13 -30.73 -45.06
CA LEU A 249 13.83 -30.45 -46.32
C LEU A 249 15.30 -30.09 -46.09
N MET A 250 15.60 -29.26 -45.09
CA MET A 250 16.98 -28.88 -44.73
C MET A 250 17.80 -30.07 -44.23
N LEU A 251 17.20 -30.95 -43.42
CA LEU A 251 17.84 -32.20 -42.98
C LEU A 251 18.15 -33.13 -44.16
N LEU A 252 17.21 -33.26 -45.10
CA LEU A 252 17.38 -34.12 -46.26
C LEU A 252 18.46 -33.58 -47.21
N LEU A 253 18.51 -32.26 -47.40
CA LEU A 253 19.57 -31.59 -48.16
C LEU A 253 20.95 -31.80 -47.51
N ALA A 254 21.05 -31.66 -46.18
CA ALA A 254 22.31 -31.87 -45.45
C ALA A 254 22.80 -33.33 -45.51
N ILE A 255 21.88 -34.31 -45.52
CA ILE A 255 22.24 -35.72 -45.69
C ILE A 255 22.74 -35.96 -47.12
N LEU A 256 22.06 -35.42 -48.14
CA LEU A 256 22.47 -35.57 -49.54
C LEU A 256 23.83 -34.94 -49.82
N THR A 257 24.10 -33.72 -49.32
CA THR A 257 25.41 -33.10 -49.50
C THR A 257 26.53 -33.90 -48.84
N ARG A 258 26.26 -34.50 -47.66
CA ARG A 258 27.22 -35.38 -46.98
C ARG A 258 27.48 -36.68 -47.75
N LEU A 259 26.44 -37.26 -48.35
CA LEU A 259 26.59 -38.46 -49.19
C LEU A 259 27.37 -38.16 -50.48
N VAL A 260 27.10 -37.02 -51.11
CA VAL A 260 27.85 -36.57 -52.30
C VAL A 260 29.33 -36.33 -51.98
N TRP A 261 29.63 -35.73 -50.82
CA TRP A 261 31.02 -35.56 -50.34
C TRP A 261 31.74 -36.88 -50.04
N LEU A 262 31.01 -37.96 -49.71
CA LEU A 262 31.60 -39.27 -49.46
C LEU A 262 31.87 -40.07 -50.75
N ILE A 263 31.28 -39.66 -51.89
CA ILE A 263 31.37 -40.35 -53.18
C ILE A 263 32.33 -39.63 -54.15
N LEU A 264 32.57 -38.33 -53.94
CA LEU A 264 33.61 -37.53 -54.61
C LEU A 264 34.95 -37.62 -53.87
#